data_AF-A0A2R6HDT3-F1
#
_entry.id   AF-A0A2R6HDT3-F1
#
_cell.length_a   1.000
_cell.length_b   1.000
_cell.length_c   1.000
_cell.angle_alpha   90.00
_cell.angle_beta   90.00
_cell.angle_gamma   90.00
#
_symmetry.space_group_name_H-M   'P 1'
#
loop_
_entity.id
_entity.type
_entity.pdbx_description
1 polymer ?
#
loop_
_entity_poly.entity_id
_entity_poly.type
_entity_poly.pdbx_seq_one_letter_code
_entity_poly.pdbx_strand_id
1 'polypeptide(L)'
;MRSTEHALVGALTSGFATRVLFRHAARPPKLALWAFGTILSVAVDLDHFVVARLKTGSWHSLRAVLAEPRAAVLGNQGWIFADAPPMATARLRSHAALTVALALLCLAARRTRVAVFTTAVLAVHVGCDLLRDREVV
;
A
#
# COMPACT_ATOMS: atom_id res chain seq x y z
N MET A 1 0.66 -6.11 -7.74
CA MET A 1 1.75 -5.84 -8.72
C MET A 1 3.11 -6.08 -8.03
N ARG A 2 4.27 -5.74 -8.61
CA ARG A 2 5.55 -5.70 -7.85
C ARG A 2 5.61 -4.44 -6.99
N SER A 3 6.34 -4.47 -5.88
CA SER A 3 6.49 -3.31 -4.98
C SER A 3 7.04 -2.06 -5.68
N THR A 4 7.92 -2.21 -6.68
CA THR A 4 8.46 -1.11 -7.48
C THR A 4 7.40 -0.46 -8.39
N GLU A 5 6.47 -1.25 -8.92
CA GLU A 5 5.36 -0.77 -9.74
C GLU A 5 4.37 0.02 -8.87
N HIS A 6 4.06 -0.47 -7.66
CA HIS A 6 3.27 0.27 -6.68
C HIS A 6 3.97 1.56 -6.24
N ALA A 7 5.28 1.54 -6.03
CA ALA A 7 6.03 2.74 -5.70
C ALA A 7 5.93 3.81 -6.81
N LEU A 8 6.06 3.40 -8.07
CA LEU A 8 5.93 4.32 -9.22
C LEU A 8 4.52 4.89 -9.34
N VAL A 9 3.49 4.04 -9.32
CA VAL A 9 2.09 4.48 -9.39
C VAL A 9 1.72 5.35 -8.18
N GLY A 10 2.18 4.98 -6.99
CA GLY A 10 2.04 5.74 -5.75
C GLY A 10 2.69 7.11 -5.85
N ALA A 11 3.90 7.21 -6.39
CA ALA A 11 4.60 8.49 -6.60
C ALA A 11 3.86 9.42 -7.57
N LEU A 12 3.36 8.88 -8.68
CA LEU A 12 2.58 9.64 -9.68
C LEU A 12 1.26 10.13 -9.07
N THR A 13 0.52 9.23 -8.42
CA THR A 13 -0.76 9.55 -7.76
C THR A 13 -0.58 10.59 -6.68
N SER A 14 0.44 10.41 -5.82
CA SER A 14 0.76 11.34 -4.75
C SER A 14 1.19 12.71 -5.28
N GLY A 15 1.94 12.76 -6.38
CA GLY A 15 2.38 14.00 -7.01
C GLY A 15 1.19 14.79 -7.55
N PHE A 16 0.31 14.11 -8.28
CA PHE A 16 -0.92 14.69 -8.80
C PHE A 16 -1.85 15.17 -7.67
N ALA A 17 -2.16 14.31 -6.70
CA ALA A 17 -3.04 14.62 -5.59
C ALA A 17 -2.50 15.79 -4.74
N THR A 18 -1.19 15.84 -4.50
CA THR A 18 -0.55 16.95 -3.78
C THR A 18 -0.70 18.26 -4.55
N ARG A 19 -0.52 18.23 -5.87
CA ARG A 19 -0.67 19.44 -6.71
C ARG A 19 -2.10 19.96 -6.73
N VAL A 20 -3.10 19.08 -6.73
CA VAL A 20 -4.52 19.46 -6.73
C VAL A 20 -5.00 19.89 -5.34
N LEU A 21 -4.86 19.03 -4.34
CA LEU A 21 -5.45 19.22 -3.00
C LEU A 21 -4.68 20.26 -2.15
N PHE A 22 -3.39 20.42 -2.40
CA PHE A 22 -2.51 21.29 -1.62
C PHE A 22 -1.87 22.38 -2.48
N ARG A 23 -2.55 22.85 -3.54
CA ARG A 23 -2.05 23.84 -4.51
C ARG A 23 -1.36 25.06 -3.89
N HIS A 24 -1.90 25.62 -2.80
CA HIS A 24 -1.37 26.81 -2.13
C HIS A 24 -0.34 26.52 -1.01
N ALA A 25 -0.07 25.25 -0.71
CA ALA A 25 0.93 24.91 0.29
C ALA A 25 2.36 25.21 -0.20
N ALA A 26 3.24 25.51 0.75
CA ALA A 26 4.67 25.65 0.49
C ALA A 26 5.28 24.34 -0.04
N ARG A 27 6.49 24.41 -0.60
CA ARG A 27 7.19 23.25 -1.17
C ARG A 27 7.48 22.15 -0.13
N PRO A 28 7.97 22.43 1.10
CA PRO A 28 8.34 21.36 2.03
C PRO A 28 7.16 20.45 2.44
N PRO A 29 5.96 20.97 2.81
CA PRO A 29 4.80 20.12 3.09
C PRO A 29 4.35 19.29 1.89
N LYS A 30 4.47 19.82 0.67
CA LYS A 30 4.14 19.07 -0.56
C LYS A 30 5.09 17.90 -0.77
N LEU A 31 6.39 18.12 -0.56
CA LEU A 31 7.40 17.06 -0.66
C LEU A 31 7.16 15.98 0.40
N ALA A 32 6.84 16.38 1.64
CA ALA A 32 6.49 15.46 2.71
C ALA A 32 5.25 14.61 2.38
N LEU A 33 4.18 15.23 1.85
CA LEU A 33 2.98 14.51 1.42
C LEU A 33 3.25 13.56 0.25
N TRP A 34 4.02 14.00 -0.73
CA TRP A 34 4.43 13.15 -1.86
C TRP A 34 5.21 11.92 -1.38
N ALA A 35 6.22 12.12 -0.52
CA ALA A 35 7.00 11.03 0.06
C ALA A 35 6.12 10.11 0.90
N PHE A 36 5.25 10.67 1.75
CA PHE A 36 4.29 9.92 2.55
C PHE A 36 3.39 9.03 1.69
N GLY A 37 2.75 9.57 0.64
CA GLY A 37 1.86 8.79 -0.21
C GLY A 37 2.60 7.72 -1.02
N THR A 38 3.82 8.01 -1.47
CA THR A 38 4.67 7.01 -2.16
C THR A 38 5.01 5.84 -1.23
N ILE A 39 5.45 6.15 -0.01
CA ILE A 39 5.77 5.14 1.02
C ILE A 39 4.51 4.36 1.38
N LEU A 40 3.39 5.04 1.61
CA LEU A 40 2.11 4.43 1.97
C LEU A 40 1.65 3.42 0.91
N SER A 41 1.81 3.74 -0.37
CA SER A 41 1.45 2.84 -1.47
C SER A 41 2.27 1.55 -1.49
N VAL A 42 3.45 1.50 -0.86
CA VAL A 42 4.22 0.24 -0.73
C VAL A 42 3.96 -0.40 0.62
N ALA A 43 3.91 0.41 1.67
CA ALA A 43 3.79 -0.05 3.04
C ALA A 43 2.42 -0.69 3.34
N VAL A 44 1.38 -0.39 2.56
CA VAL A 44 0.07 -1.03 2.72
C VAL A 44 0.17 -2.55 2.58
N ASP A 45 1.01 -3.07 1.67
CA ASP A 45 1.19 -4.51 1.43
C ASP A 45 1.86 -5.26 2.61
N LEU A 46 2.38 -4.53 3.60
CA LEU A 46 2.86 -5.16 4.84
C LEU A 46 1.73 -5.88 5.59
N ASP A 47 0.48 -5.54 5.33
CA ASP A 47 -0.68 -6.24 5.86
C ASP A 47 -0.77 -7.69 5.36
N HIS A 48 -0.15 -8.06 4.24
CA HIS A 48 -0.07 -9.45 3.77
C HIS A 48 0.58 -10.34 4.82
N PHE A 49 1.57 -9.85 5.57
CA PHE A 49 2.18 -10.61 6.65
C PHE A 49 1.18 -10.89 7.79
N VAL A 50 0.30 -9.95 8.10
CA VAL A 50 -0.77 -10.13 9.09
C VAL A 50 -1.80 -11.13 8.58
N VAL A 51 -2.25 -10.97 7.33
CA VAL A 51 -3.21 -11.90 6.70
C VAL A 51 -2.62 -13.31 6.62
N ALA A 52 -1.34 -13.45 6.27
CA ALA A 52 -0.63 -14.72 6.25
C ALA A 52 -0.57 -15.32 7.65
N ARG A 53 -0.22 -14.52 8.67
CA ARG A 53 -0.20 -14.97 10.08
C ARG A 53 -1.56 -15.48 10.55
N LEU A 54 -2.65 -14.82 10.14
CA LEU A 54 -4.02 -15.22 10.48
C LEU A 54 -4.41 -16.54 9.79
N LYS A 55 -3.93 -16.77 8.55
CA LYS A 55 -4.23 -17.99 7.79
C LYS A 55 -3.38 -19.19 8.17
N THR A 56 -2.09 -18.99 8.49
CA THR A 56 -1.12 -20.07 8.71
C THR A 56 -0.82 -20.33 10.19
N GLY A 57 -1.20 -19.41 11.09
CA GLY A 57 -0.81 -19.50 12.49
C GLY A 57 0.64 -19.06 12.78
N SER A 58 1.42 -18.66 11.78
CA SER A 58 2.87 -18.43 11.91
C SER A 58 3.35 -17.13 11.25
N TRP A 59 4.38 -16.52 11.83
CA TRP A 59 5.11 -15.38 11.23
C TRP A 59 6.26 -15.82 10.32
N HIS A 60 6.20 -17.03 9.77
CA HIS A 60 7.30 -17.61 8.98
C HIS A 60 7.65 -16.71 7.78
N SER A 61 6.67 -16.27 7.00
CA SER A 61 6.88 -15.35 5.86
C SER A 61 7.59 -14.05 6.26
N LEU A 62 7.20 -13.45 7.39
CA LEU A 62 7.85 -12.24 7.89
C LEU A 62 9.30 -12.53 8.29
N ARG A 63 9.55 -13.60 9.05
CA ARG A 63 10.91 -13.99 9.46
C ARG A 63 11.80 -14.30 8.27
N ALA A 64 11.27 -14.95 7.24
CA ALA A 64 12.02 -15.29 6.04
C ALA A 64 12.42 -14.03 5.24
N VAL A 65 11.52 -13.05 5.12
CA VAL A 65 11.84 -11.74 4.52
C VAL A 65 12.87 -10.96 5.33
N LEU A 66 12.80 -11.00 6.66
CA LEU A 66 13.78 -10.35 7.53
C LEU A 66 15.16 -11.02 7.49
N ALA A 67 15.21 -12.33 7.26
CA ALA A 67 16.46 -13.07 7.08
C ALA A 67 17.12 -12.76 5.72
N GLU A 68 16.32 -12.51 4.68
CA GLU A 68 16.80 -12.26 3.31
C GLU A 68 16.21 -11.00 2.67
N PRO A 69 16.50 -9.79 3.22
CA PRO A 69 15.85 -8.55 2.79
C PRO A 69 16.18 -8.17 1.34
N ARG A 70 17.39 -8.50 0.86
CA ARG A 70 17.78 -8.24 -0.53
C ARG A 70 16.95 -9.05 -1.52
N ALA A 71 16.72 -10.34 -1.22
CA ALA A 71 15.89 -11.20 -2.06
C ALA A 71 14.41 -10.78 -2.05
N ALA A 72 13.92 -10.31 -0.90
CA ALA A 72 12.55 -9.82 -0.76
C ALA A 72 12.28 -8.51 -1.53
N VAL A 73 13.30 -7.66 -1.70
CA VAL A 73 13.16 -6.37 -2.40
C VAL A 73 13.53 -6.44 -3.88
N LEU A 74 14.61 -7.17 -4.22
CA LEU A 74 15.18 -7.19 -5.59
C LEU A 74 14.83 -8.47 -6.36
N GLY A 75 14.40 -9.53 -5.68
CA GLY A 75 14.14 -10.83 -6.28
C GLY A 75 12.68 -11.03 -6.72
N ASN A 76 12.39 -12.24 -7.21
CA ASN A 76 11.01 -12.66 -7.43
C ASN A 76 10.33 -12.90 -6.08
N GLN A 77 9.31 -12.10 -5.74
CA GLN A 77 8.63 -12.13 -4.45
C GLN A 77 7.70 -13.34 -4.24
N GLY A 78 7.56 -14.23 -5.24
CA GLY A 78 6.65 -15.39 -5.18
C GLY A 78 6.94 -16.37 -4.04
N TRP A 79 8.17 -16.43 -3.53
CA TRP A 79 8.53 -17.32 -2.42
C TRP A 79 8.00 -16.85 -1.07
N ILE A 80 7.75 -15.55 -0.88
CA ILE A 80 7.45 -14.96 0.44
C ILE A 80 6.21 -15.58 1.07
N PHE A 81 5.21 -15.88 0.24
CA PHE A 81 3.91 -16.41 0.67
C PHE A 81 3.59 -17.77 0.02
N ALA A 82 4.61 -18.51 -0.44
CA ALA A 82 4.41 -19.79 -1.13
C ALA A 82 3.66 -20.82 -0.27
N ASP A 83 3.88 -20.82 1.04
CA ASP A 83 3.24 -21.73 1.99
C ASP A 83 1.87 -21.23 2.50
N ALA A 84 1.44 -20.03 2.10
CA ALA A 84 0.18 -19.47 2.55
C ALA A 84 -0.99 -19.91 1.64
N PRO A 85 -2.16 -20.27 2.20
CA PRO A 85 -3.36 -20.50 1.41
C PRO A 85 -3.72 -19.27 0.57
N PRO A 86 -4.43 -19.40 -0.57
CA PRO A 86 -4.75 -18.26 -1.45
C PRO A 86 -5.23 -17.02 -0.70
N MET A 87 -4.57 -15.89 -0.97
CA MET A 87 -4.75 -14.64 -0.23
C MET A 87 -5.38 -13.51 -1.06
N ALA A 88 -5.60 -13.68 -2.37
CA ALA A 88 -6.03 -12.61 -3.27
C ALA A 88 -7.21 -11.78 -2.72
N THR A 89 -8.34 -12.44 -2.45
CA THR A 89 -9.52 -11.76 -1.89
C THR A 89 -9.30 -11.23 -0.47
N ALA A 90 -8.53 -11.94 0.35
CA ALA A 90 -8.27 -11.53 1.73
C ALA A 90 -7.39 -10.27 1.80
N ARG A 91 -6.40 -10.16 0.91
CA ARG A 91 -5.54 -8.98 0.76
C ARG A 91 -6.39 -7.78 0.36
N LEU A 92 -7.18 -7.87 -0.72
CA LEU A 92 -7.98 -6.74 -1.21
C LEU A 92 -8.96 -6.21 -0.14
N ARG A 93 -9.56 -7.12 0.65
CA ARG A 93 -10.41 -6.74 1.78
C ARG A 93 -9.64 -6.04 2.89
N SER A 94 -8.43 -6.50 3.18
CA SER A 94 -7.53 -5.87 4.17
C SER A 94 -7.12 -4.46 3.72
N HIS A 95 -6.69 -4.29 2.48
CA HIS A 95 -6.37 -2.99 1.89
C HIS A 95 -7.56 -2.03 1.93
N ALA A 96 -8.75 -2.50 1.57
CA ALA A 96 -9.98 -1.70 1.63
C ALA A 96 -10.32 -1.29 3.08
N ALA A 97 -10.18 -2.22 4.04
CA ALA A 97 -10.40 -1.93 5.45
C ALA A 97 -9.39 -0.90 5.98
N LEU A 98 -8.10 -1.03 5.65
CA LEU A 98 -7.06 -0.07 6.00
C LEU A 98 -7.33 1.31 5.37
N THR A 99 -7.80 1.34 4.13
CA THR A 99 -8.19 2.58 3.43
C THR A 99 -9.26 3.33 4.20
N VAL A 100 -10.34 2.63 4.59
CA VAL A 100 -11.44 3.22 5.37
C VAL A 100 -10.96 3.63 6.76
N ALA A 101 -10.21 2.79 7.46
CA ALA A 101 -9.71 3.08 8.81
C ALA A 101 -8.83 4.34 8.83
N LEU A 102 -7.88 4.46 7.90
CA LEU A 102 -7.00 5.62 7.81
C LEU A 102 -7.76 6.88 7.40
N ALA A 103 -8.75 6.76 6.51
CA ALA A 103 -9.61 7.88 6.15
C ALA A 103 -10.40 8.40 7.35
N LEU A 104 -11.04 7.50 8.11
CA LEU A 104 -11.80 7.83 9.32
C LEU A 104 -10.89 8.47 10.39
N LEU A 105 -9.68 7.95 10.57
CA LEU A 105 -8.69 8.54 11.49
C LEU A 105 -8.33 9.97 11.09
N CYS A 106 -8.08 10.21 9.80
CA CYS A 106 -7.79 11.55 9.29
C CYS A 106 -8.99 12.50 9.47
N LEU A 107 -10.22 12.03 9.27
CA LEU A 107 -11.44 12.80 9.47
C LEU A 107 -11.67 13.13 10.94
N ALA A 108 -11.45 12.18 11.85
CA ALA A 108 -11.51 12.39 13.29
C ALA A 108 -10.48 13.46 13.74
N ALA A 109 -9.30 13.47 13.12
CA ALA A 109 -8.28 14.50 13.31
C ALA A 109 -8.58 15.84 12.57
N ARG A 110 -9.77 15.98 11.95
CA ARG A 110 -10.18 17.14 11.14
C ARG A 110 -9.22 17.49 10.00
N ARG A 111 -8.57 16.48 9.43
CA ARG A 111 -7.63 16.61 8.29
C ARG A 111 -8.27 16.14 6.99
N THR A 112 -9.37 16.76 6.57
CA THR A 112 -10.17 16.34 5.40
C THR A 112 -9.36 16.19 4.12
N ARG A 113 -8.45 17.13 3.82
CA ARG A 113 -7.60 17.04 2.61
C ARG A 113 -6.63 15.85 2.67
N VAL A 114 -6.11 15.55 3.86
CA VAL A 114 -5.23 14.39 4.07
C VAL A 114 -6.05 13.10 3.98
N ALA A 115 -7.28 13.08 4.49
CA ALA A 115 -8.19 11.93 4.33
C ALA A 115 -8.41 11.63 2.83
N VAL A 116 -8.79 12.64 2.04
CA VAL A 116 -8.99 12.49 0.58
C VAL A 116 -7.70 12.05 -0.11
N PHE A 117 -6.56 12.65 0.24
CA PHE A 117 -5.25 12.28 -0.30
C PHE A 117 -4.92 10.79 -0.02
N THR A 118 -5.01 10.37 1.23
CA THR A 118 -4.73 9.00 1.69
C THR A 118 -5.66 8.00 1.01
N THR A 119 -6.96 8.30 0.94
CA THR A 119 -7.94 7.47 0.26
C THR A 119 -7.64 7.36 -1.23
N ALA A 120 -7.27 8.45 -1.91
CA ALA A 120 -6.96 8.41 -3.34
C ALA A 120 -5.74 7.51 -3.64
N VAL A 121 -4.67 7.65 -2.86
CA VAL A 121 -3.46 6.81 -3.01
C VAL A 121 -3.79 5.33 -2.83
N LEU A 122 -4.50 4.99 -1.75
CA LEU A 122 -4.84 3.59 -1.46
C LEU A 122 -5.90 3.02 -2.40
N ALA A 123 -6.85 3.83 -2.88
CA ALA A 123 -7.84 3.40 -3.87
C ALA A 123 -7.17 3.05 -5.20
N VAL A 124 -6.18 3.84 -5.63
CA VAL A 124 -5.39 3.51 -6.83
C VAL A 124 -4.60 2.22 -6.62
N HIS A 125 -3.98 2.02 -5.46
CA HIS A 125 -3.29 0.78 -5.12
C HIS A 125 -4.22 -0.44 -5.22
N VAL A 126 -5.38 -0.37 -4.56
CA VAL A 126 -6.40 -1.44 -4.60
C VAL A 126 -6.87 -1.69 -6.02
N GLY A 127 -7.07 -0.63 -6.81
CA GLY A 127 -7.42 -0.74 -8.23
C GLY A 127 -6.36 -1.46 -9.05
N CYS A 128 -5.08 -1.14 -8.83
CA CYS A 128 -3.95 -1.83 -9.46
C CYS A 128 -3.92 -3.32 -9.14
N ASP A 129 -4.11 -3.70 -7.87
CA ASP A 129 -4.16 -5.11 -7.48
C ASP A 129 -5.39 -5.82 -8.05
N LEU A 130 -6.55 -5.15 -8.08
CA LEU A 130 -7.76 -5.70 -8.70
C LEU A 130 -7.56 -5.97 -10.19
N LEU A 131 -6.95 -5.04 -10.93
CA LEU A 131 -6.70 -5.20 -12.36
C LEU A 131 -5.74 -6.36 -12.64
N ARG A 132 -4.70 -6.51 -11.80
CA ARG A 132 -3.76 -7.62 -11.88
C ARG A 132 -4.39 -8.97 -11.53
N ASP A 133 -5.19 -9.01 -10.47
CA ASP A 133 -5.93 -10.23 -10.06
C ASP A 133 -6.97 -10.65 -11.12
N ARG A 134 -7.34 -9.75 -12.04
CA ARG A 134 -8.22 -10.02 -13.20
C ARG A 134 -7.47 -10.23 -14.51
N GLU A 135 -6.14 -10.34 -14.46
CA GLU A 135 -5.28 -10.56 -15.64
C GLU A 135 -5.43 -9.48 -16.73
N VAL A 136 -5.82 -8.27 -16.34
CA VAL A 136 -5.94 -7.13 -17.28
C VAL A 136 -4.56 -6.50 -17.55
N VAL A 137 -3.65 -6.58 -16.58
CA VAL A 137 -2.27 -6.06 -16.60
C VAL A 137 -1.33 -6.95 -15.81
#